data_AF-A0A2U0U6R3-F1
#
_entry.id   AF-A0A2U0U6R3-F1
#
_cell.length_a   1.000
_cell.length_b   1.000
_cell.length_c   1.000
_cell.angle_alpha   90.00
_cell.angle_beta   90.00
_cell.angle_gamma   90.00
#
_symmetry.space_group_name_H-M   'P 1'
#
loop_
_entity.id
_entity.type
_entity.pdbx_description
1 polymer ?
#
loop_
_entity_poly.entity_id
_entity_poly.type
_entity_poly.pdbx_seq_one_letter_code
_entity_poly.pdbx_strand_id
1 'polypeptide(L)'
;MSRPGKATDNPVNESLNGWIKEELIADFHIDKLRNEFDIARAFEQYVEYWNTQRPCYAIAYHMPRQYFDLYQQGKLKKENMFENKVLTTVPKFVTVKKQMAEK
;
A
#
# COMPACT_ATOMS: atom_id res chain seq x y z
N MET A 1 -19.30 8.59 2.08
CA MET A 1 -18.09 8.70 1.25
C MET A 1 -17.69 7.31 0.78
N SER A 2 -17.65 7.05 -0.53
CA SER A 2 -17.23 5.76 -1.11
C SER A 2 -15.70 5.66 -1.00
N ARG A 3 -15.17 4.73 -0.21
CA ARG A 3 -13.74 4.47 -0.09
C ARG A 3 -13.17 4.14 -1.48
N PRO A 4 -12.09 4.80 -1.96
CA PRO A 4 -11.38 4.35 -3.15
C PRO A 4 -10.73 2.99 -2.85
N GLY A 5 -11.17 1.93 -3.55
CA GLY A 5 -10.67 0.57 -3.38
C GLY A 5 -11.74 -0.49 -3.68
N LYS A 6 -11.32 -1.74 -3.90
CA LYS A 6 -12.20 -2.90 -3.87
C LYS A 6 -12.62 -3.15 -2.41
N ALA A 7 -13.81 -3.71 -2.15
CA ALA A 7 -14.28 -3.95 -0.78
C ALA A 7 -13.31 -4.81 0.06
N THR A 8 -12.46 -5.60 -0.61
CA THR A 8 -11.40 -6.43 -0.02
C THR A 8 -10.15 -5.67 0.43
N ASP A 9 -9.95 -4.43 0.00
CA ASP A 9 -8.72 -3.68 0.29
C ASP A 9 -8.73 -3.13 1.73
N ASN A 10 -9.91 -2.90 2.30
CA ASN A 10 -10.05 -2.39 3.66
C ASN A 10 -9.47 -3.33 4.74
N PRO A 11 -9.87 -4.62 4.81
CA PRO A 11 -9.31 -5.53 5.80
C PRO A 11 -7.81 -5.76 5.62
N VAL A 12 -7.30 -5.72 4.38
CA VAL A 12 -5.86 -5.83 4.10
C VAL A 12 -5.10 -4.63 4.67
N ASN A 13 -5.59 -3.42 4.44
CA ASN A 13 -4.97 -2.20 4.96
C ASN A 13 -5.02 -2.14 6.49
N GLU A 14 -6.14 -2.55 7.09
CA GLU A 14 -6.27 -2.63 8.55
C GLU A 14 -5.30 -3.64 9.16
N SER A 15 -5.15 -4.81 8.55
CA SER A 15 -4.18 -5.82 8.99
C SER A 15 -2.74 -5.31 8.88
N LEU A 16 -2.40 -4.64 7.77
CA LEU A 16 -1.07 -4.08 7.56
C LEU A 16 -0.73 -3.03 8.62
N ASN A 17 -1.67 -2.11 8.92
CA ASN A 17 -1.49 -1.12 9.98
C ASN A 17 -1.35 -1.77 11.36
N GLY A 18 -2.09 -2.86 11.62
CA GLY A 18 -1.98 -3.66 12.83
C GLY A 18 -0.56 -4.22 13.01
N TRP A 19 -0.03 -4.88 11.98
CA TRP A 19 1.33 -5.44 12.01
C TRP A 19 2.41 -4.38 12.18
N ILE A 20 2.31 -3.25 11.46
CA ILE A 20 3.26 -2.13 11.63
C ILE A 20 3.30 -1.67 13.09
N LYS A 21 2.12 -1.54 13.71
CA LYS A 21 2.02 -1.12 15.11
C LYS A 21 2.61 -2.17 16.06
N GLU A 22 2.34 -3.45 15.83
CA GLU A 22 2.89 -4.54 16.64
C GLU A 22 4.41 -4.61 16.55
N GLU A 23 4.99 -4.54 15.34
CA GLU A 23 6.45 -4.54 15.12
C GLU A 23 7.12 -3.33 15.79
N LEU A 24 6.53 -2.13 15.67
CA LEU A 24 7.06 -0.92 16.32
C LEU A 24 7.10 -1.02 17.85
N ILE A 25 6.17 -1.76 18.47
CA ILE A 25 6.13 -1.98 19.91
C ILE A 25 7.07 -3.12 20.31
N ALA A 26 7.00 -4.26 19.62
CA ALA A 26 7.72 -5.47 19.99
C ALA A 26 9.23 -5.35 19.71
N ASP A 27 9.61 -4.83 18.55
CA ASP A 27 11.00 -4.84 18.08
C ASP A 27 11.70 -3.49 18.28
N PHE A 28 10.96 -2.38 18.08
CA PHE A 28 11.51 -1.03 18.18
C PHE A 28 11.19 -0.34 19.52
N HIS A 29 10.38 -0.98 20.37
CA HIS A 29 10.04 -0.54 21.73
C HIS A 29 9.61 0.93 21.81
N ILE A 30 8.86 1.39 20.81
CA ILE A 30 8.46 2.79 20.70
C ILE A 30 7.63 3.27 21.90
N ASP A 31 6.92 2.35 22.56
CA ASP A 31 6.12 2.55 23.77
C ASP A 31 6.96 2.88 25.01
N LYS A 32 8.26 2.56 25.00
CA LYS A 32 9.20 2.85 26.09
C LYS A 32 9.93 4.17 25.91
N LEU A 33 9.93 4.72 24.70
CA LEU A 33 10.57 6.00 24.39
C LEU A 33 9.79 7.17 25.00
N ARG A 34 10.49 8.24 25.37
CA ARG A 34 9.91 9.37 26.13
C ARG A 34 10.17 10.74 25.52
N ASN A 35 11.05 10.83 24.53
CA ASN A 35 11.36 12.07 23.84
C ASN A 35 11.10 11.92 22.33
N GLU A 36 10.81 13.05 21.70
CA GLU A 36 10.54 13.15 20.26
C GLU A 36 11.66 12.61 19.39
N PHE A 37 12.91 12.91 19.75
CA PHE A 37 14.07 12.56 18.94
C PHE A 37 14.23 11.04 18.81
N ASP A 38 14.15 10.31 19.92
CA ASP A 38 14.25 8.86 19.93
C ASP A 38 13.06 8.21 19.21
N ILE A 39 11.86 8.78 19.34
CA ILE A 39 10.67 8.32 18.61
C ILE A 39 10.88 8.48 17.10
N ALA A 40 11.34 9.65 16.65
CA ALA A 40 11.62 9.91 15.24
C ALA A 40 12.68 8.93 14.71
N ARG A 41 13.75 8.71 15.48
CA ARG A 41 14.81 7.76 15.15
C ARG A 41 14.30 6.32 15.05
N ALA A 42 13.40 5.88 15.94
CA ALA A 42 12.80 4.56 15.87
C ALA A 42 11.98 4.38 14.58
N PHE A 43 11.24 5.41 14.16
CA PHE A 43 10.54 5.39 12.87
C PHE A 43 11.50 5.35 11.69
N GLU A 44 12.59 6.11 11.69
CA GLU A 44 13.60 6.07 10.63
C GLU A 44 14.22 4.67 10.50
N GLN A 45 14.59 4.06 11.63
CA GLN A 45 15.12 2.70 11.66
C GLN A 45 14.10 1.67 11.15
N TYR A 46 12.83 1.82 11.54
CA TYR A 46 11.75 0.95 11.07
C TYR A 46 11.54 1.08 9.55
N VAL A 47 11.51 2.31 9.02
CA VAL A 47 11.36 2.56 7.57
C VAL A 47 12.53 1.97 6.79
N GLU A 48 13.75 2.10 7.29
CA GLU A 48 14.93 1.48 6.68
C GLU A 48 14.79 -0.05 6.67
N TYR A 49 14.53 -0.66 7.83
CA TYR A 49 14.30 -2.10 7.95
C TYR A 49 13.21 -2.62 7.00
N TRP A 50 12.06 -1.94 6.97
CA TRP A 50 10.93 -2.33 6.11
C TRP A 50 11.32 -2.35 4.64
N ASN A 51 12.07 -1.34 4.19
CA ASN A 51 12.40 -1.19 2.77
C ASN A 51 13.56 -2.07 2.33
N THR A 52 14.54 -2.31 3.20
CA THR A 52 15.84 -2.89 2.83
C THR A 52 16.14 -4.24 3.45
N GLN A 53 15.29 -4.75 4.34
CA GLN A 53 15.53 -6.04 5.01
C GLN A 53 14.32 -6.98 4.99
N ARG A 54 13.10 -6.47 4.81
CA ARG A 54 11.87 -7.28 4.83
C ARG A 54 11.57 -7.92 3.46
N PRO A 55 11.70 -9.24 3.28
CA PRO A 55 11.25 -9.90 2.06
C PRO A 55 9.72 -9.99 2.04
N CYS A 56 9.10 -9.69 0.90
CA CYS A 56 7.64 -9.73 0.77
C CYS A 56 7.19 -10.79 -0.23
N TYR A 57 6.37 -11.73 0.23
CA TYR A 57 5.85 -12.84 -0.59
C TYR A 57 5.11 -12.36 -1.85
N ALA A 58 4.29 -11.32 -1.72
CA ALA A 58 3.48 -10.79 -2.82
C ALA A 58 4.32 -10.25 -4.00
N ILE A 59 5.59 -9.94 -3.76
CA ILE A 59 6.55 -9.45 -4.75
C ILE A 59 7.70 -10.44 -4.92
N ALA A 60 7.40 -11.75 -4.90
CA ALA A 60 8.37 -12.82 -5.14
C ALA A 60 9.57 -12.80 -4.19
N TYR A 61 9.33 -12.47 -2.91
CA TYR A 61 10.34 -12.35 -1.85
C TYR A 61 11.39 -11.25 -2.08
N HIS A 62 11.18 -10.36 -3.04
CA HIS A 62 11.98 -9.14 -3.11
C HIS A 62 11.73 -8.26 -1.90
N MET A 63 12.76 -7.49 -1.53
CA MET A 63 12.61 -6.39 -0.59
C MET A 63 11.94 -5.22 -1.31
N PRO A 64 11.10 -4.40 -0.64
CA PRO A 64 10.38 -3.30 -1.29
C PRO A 64 11.28 -2.38 -2.11
N ARG A 65 12.47 -2.06 -1.61
CA ARG A 65 13.45 -1.26 -2.33
C ARG A 65 13.93 -1.93 -3.62
N GLN A 66 14.27 -3.21 -3.56
CA GLN A 66 14.71 -3.98 -4.73
C GLN A 66 13.62 -4.04 -5.80
N TYR A 67 12.38 -4.26 -5.39
CA TYR A 67 11.25 -4.29 -6.31
C TYR A 67 11.04 -2.94 -7.00
N PHE A 68 11.15 -1.83 -6.25
CA PHE A 68 11.12 -0.50 -6.83
C PHE A 68 12.26 -0.27 -7.84
N ASP A 69 13.48 -0.70 -7.52
CA ASP A 69 14.61 -0.57 -8.45
C ASP A 69 14.39 -1.39 -9.73
N LEU A 70 13.85 -2.60 -9.62
CA LEU A 70 13.47 -3.43 -10.78
C LEU A 70 12.35 -2.78 -11.62
N TYR A 71 11.39 -2.12 -10.97
CA TYR A 71 10.34 -1.36 -11.65
C TYR A 71 10.94 -0.20 -12.47
N GLN A 72 11.82 0.59 -11.87
CA GLN A 72 12.48 1.72 -12.53
C GLN A 72 13.35 1.26 -13.72
N GLN A 73 13.99 0.10 -13.59
CA GLN A 73 14.78 -0.52 -14.65
C GLN A 73 13.92 -1.14 -15.78
N GLY A 74 12.58 -1.13 -15.66
CA GLY A 74 11.68 -1.74 -16.63
C GLY A 74 11.76 -3.27 -16.67
N LYS A 75 12.34 -3.91 -15.65
CA LYS A 75 12.51 -5.36 -15.56
C LYS A 75 11.26 -6.08 -15.03
N LEU A 76 10.29 -5.33 -14.50
CA LEU A 76 9.01 -5.86 -14.06
C LEU A 76 7.97 -5.76 -15.17
N LYS A 77 7.12 -6.78 -15.25
CA LYS A 77 5.96 -6.75 -16.14
C LYS A 77 5.01 -5.64 -15.69
N LYS A 78 4.83 -4.63 -16.55
CA LYS A 78 3.86 -3.57 -16.31
C LYS A 78 2.45 -4.10 -16.63
N GLU A 79 1.62 -4.21 -15.61
CA GLU A 79 0.20 -4.49 -15.82
C GLU A 79 -0.54 -3.18 -16.00
N ASN A 80 -1.15 -2.98 -17.18
CA ASN A 80 -1.84 -1.74 -17.56
C ASN A 80 -3.22 -1.63 -16.91
N MET A 81 -3.29 -1.80 -15.58
CA MET A 81 -4.51 -1.81 -14.76
C MET A 81 -5.23 -0.46 -14.75
N PHE A 82 -4.52 0.63 -15.09
CA PHE A 82 -5.01 2.00 -15.01
C PHE A 82 -4.88 2.80 -16.30
N GLU A 83 -4.06 2.37 -17.27
CA GLU A 83 -3.84 3.13 -18.52
C GLU A 83 -5.15 3.33 -19.31
N ASN A 84 -6.04 2.33 -19.27
CA ASN A 84 -7.33 2.38 -19.96
C ASN A 84 -8.48 2.88 -19.07
N LYS A 85 -8.22 3.30 -17.82
CA LYS A 85 -9.27 3.80 -16.93
C LYS A 85 -9.53 5.28 -17.21
N VAL A 86 -10.68 5.55 -17.81
CA VAL A 86 -11.22 6.92 -17.91
C VAL A 86 -11.72 7.35 -16.53
N LEU A 87 -11.23 8.48 -16.03
CA LEU A 87 -11.70 9.07 -14.80
C LEU A 87 -13.10 9.66 -15.05
N THR A 88 -14.13 9.07 -14.47
CA THR A 88 -15.52 9.54 -14.64
C THR A 88 -16.05 10.03 -13.30
N THR A 89 -16.59 11.25 -13.27
CA THR A 89 -17.28 11.80 -12.09
C THR A 89 -18.64 11.14 -11.85
N VAL A 90 -19.23 10.58 -12.91
CA VAL A 90 -20.50 9.87 -12.86
C VAL A 90 -20.27 8.42 -12.42
N PRO A 91 -20.98 7.92 -11.38
CA PRO A 91 -20.85 6.55 -10.92
C PRO A 91 -21.20 5.53 -12.02
N LYS A 92 -20.43 4.44 -12.07
CA LYS A 92 -20.53 3.40 -13.10
C LYS A 92 -21.96 2.85 -13.28
N PHE A 93 -22.71 2.69 -12.19
CA PHE A 93 -24.09 2.19 -12.23
C PHE A 93 -25.08 3.17 -12.88
N VAL A 94 -24.83 4.48 -12.79
CA VAL A 94 -25.65 5.50 -13.44
C VAL A 94 -25.42 5.45 -14.94
N THR A 95 -24.16 5.31 -15.36
CA THR A 95 -23.79 5.17 -16.78
C THR A 95 -24.41 3.92 -17.40
N VAL A 96 -24.35 2.78 -16.71
CA VAL A 96 -24.96 1.52 -17.16
C VAL A 96 -26.48 1.66 -17.31
N LYS A 97 -27.16 2.31 -16.35
CA LYS A 97 -28.61 2.53 -16.44
C LYS A 97 -29.00 3.45 -17.61
N LYS A 98 -28.25 4.52 -17.89
CA LYS A 98 -28.51 5.39 -19.05
C LYS A 98 -28.35 4.65 -20.37
N GLN A 99 -27.29 3.86 -20.53
CA GLN A 99 -27.05 3.05 -21.73
C GLN A 99 -28.13 1.99 -21.96
N MET A 100 -28.72 1.44 -20.90
CA MET A 100 -29.85 0.51 -21.00
C MET A 100 -31.17 1.19 -21.36
N ALA A 101 -31.34 2.48 -21.02
CA ALA A 101 -32.53 3.26 -21.34
C ALA A 101 -32.49 3.88 -22.74
N GLU A 102 -31.30 4.03 -23.32
CA GLU A 102 -31.06 4.54 -24.68
C GLU A 102 -31.05 3.41 -25.75
N LYS A 103 -31.22 2.15 -25.34
CA LYS A 103 -31.41 0.98 -26.21
C LYS A 103 -32.88 0.60 -26.31
#